data_AF-A0A7C1E4S8-F1
#
_entry.id   AF-A0A7C1E4S8-F1
#
_cell.length_a   1.000
_cell.length_b   1.000
_cell.length_c   1.000
_cell.angle_alpha   90.00
_cell.angle_beta   90.00
_cell.angle_gamma   90.00
#
_symmetry.space_group_name_H-M   'P 1'
#
loop_
_entity.id
_entity.type
_entity.pdbx_description
1 polymer ?
#
loop_
_entity_poly.entity_id
_entity_poly.type
_entity_poly.pdbx_seq_one_letter_code
_entity_poly.pdbx_strand_id
1 'polypeptide(L)'
;MAFKTFFWSKSNLDFHSFRQRKFSLADMDREIQELGIRIAGYFMKFRTTELLTGEFLLSFLKQLEYYWLSGFFETKGDVVTLCNSALELIEHLRNQAEAGCKFLPGSEPSGIEGNLKLYSNNLTLTDNVILVCTEGQGTAYLTNGAINLLYTNNQEFFRQNLAMVRNIIRKSTLISGNAERDRNYFFNSIRESVIQARERVIR
;
A
#
# COMPACT_ATOMS: atom_id res chain seq x y z
N MET A 1 -9.73 3.46 -2.26
CA MET A 1 -10.33 2.18 -2.70
C MET A 1 -11.02 2.28 -4.07
N ALA A 2 -11.89 3.27 -4.32
CA ALA A 2 -12.67 3.36 -5.57
C ALA A 2 -11.91 3.17 -6.88
N PHE A 3 -10.78 3.87 -7.07
CA PHE A 3 -10.01 3.69 -8.31
C PHE A 3 -9.49 2.27 -8.47
N LYS A 4 -8.96 1.65 -7.40
CA LYS A 4 -8.45 0.27 -7.46
C LYS A 4 -9.55 -0.73 -7.81
N THR A 5 -10.73 -0.60 -7.19
CA THR A 5 -11.86 -1.48 -7.47
C THR A 5 -12.38 -1.31 -8.89
N PHE A 6 -12.43 -0.07 -9.40
CA PHE A 6 -12.79 0.19 -10.79
C PHE A 6 -11.72 -0.35 -11.76
N PHE A 7 -10.45 -0.12 -11.45
CA PHE A 7 -9.30 -0.58 -12.23
C PHE A 7 -9.33 -2.10 -12.38
N TRP A 8 -9.50 -2.82 -11.28
CA TRP A 8 -9.58 -4.28 -11.30
C TRP A 8 -10.80 -4.79 -12.08
N SER A 9 -11.98 -4.20 -11.82
CA SER A 9 -13.22 -4.59 -12.50
C SER A 9 -13.12 -4.40 -14.02
N LYS A 10 -12.48 -3.31 -14.47
CA LYS A 10 -12.33 -2.98 -15.90
C LYS A 10 -11.16 -3.71 -16.56
N SER A 11 -9.96 -3.64 -15.99
CA SER A 11 -8.71 -4.05 -16.67
C SER A 11 -8.25 -5.46 -16.31
N ASN A 12 -8.45 -5.91 -15.07
CA ASN A 12 -7.96 -7.23 -14.65
C ASN A 12 -9.01 -8.33 -14.79
N LEU A 13 -10.26 -8.01 -14.46
CA LEU A 13 -11.38 -8.96 -14.45
C LEU A 13 -12.29 -8.83 -15.68
N ASP A 14 -12.12 -7.76 -16.46
CA ASP A 14 -12.86 -7.49 -17.70
C ASP A 14 -14.38 -7.66 -17.56
N PHE A 15 -14.95 -7.10 -16.48
CA PHE A 15 -16.39 -7.11 -16.28
C PHE A 15 -17.08 -6.32 -17.39
N HIS A 16 -18.02 -6.97 -18.07
CA HIS A 16 -18.70 -6.40 -19.23
C HIS A 16 -19.33 -5.02 -18.93
N SER A 17 -19.89 -4.83 -17.74
CA SER A 17 -20.50 -3.58 -17.29
C SER A 17 -19.51 -2.41 -17.11
N PHE A 18 -18.20 -2.66 -17.11
CA PHE A 18 -17.16 -1.66 -16.92
C PHE A 18 -16.37 -1.32 -18.20
N ARG A 19 -16.50 -2.12 -19.27
CA ARG A 19 -15.74 -1.94 -20.52
C ARG A 19 -15.90 -0.55 -21.15
N GLN A 20 -17.13 -0.03 -21.16
CA GLN A 20 -17.43 1.30 -21.73
C GLN A 20 -17.48 2.42 -20.68
N ARG A 21 -17.28 2.10 -19.39
CA ARG A 21 -17.29 3.11 -18.34
C ARG A 21 -15.96 3.84 -18.25
N LYS A 22 -16.04 5.11 -17.89
CA LYS A 22 -14.93 5.92 -17.39
C LYS A 22 -15.00 5.99 -15.86
N PHE A 23 -13.87 6.21 -15.24
CA PHE A 23 -13.77 6.39 -13.80
C PHE A 23 -14.18 7.82 -13.43
N SER A 24 -15.04 7.95 -12.43
CA SER A 24 -15.34 9.19 -11.74
C SER A 24 -15.38 8.95 -10.23
N LEU A 25 -14.89 9.91 -9.44
CA LEU A 25 -15.04 9.86 -7.98
C LEU A 25 -16.50 10.03 -7.53
N ALA A 26 -17.36 10.61 -8.37
CA ALA A 26 -18.79 10.76 -8.07
C ALA A 26 -19.54 9.42 -8.07
N ASP A 27 -19.06 8.44 -8.84
CA ASP A 27 -19.64 7.09 -8.99
C ASP A 27 -19.17 6.11 -7.90
N MET A 28 -18.61 6.63 -6.81
CA MET A 28 -17.95 5.82 -5.81
C MET A 28 -18.96 5.03 -4.98
N ASP A 29 -18.80 3.71 -4.99
CA ASP A 29 -19.60 2.78 -4.21
C ASP A 29 -19.35 2.99 -2.71
N ARG A 30 -20.41 3.41 -2.01
CA ARG A 30 -20.39 3.70 -0.58
C ARG A 30 -20.13 2.45 0.25
N GLU A 31 -20.64 1.28 -0.14
CA GLU A 31 -20.42 0.04 0.61
C GLU A 31 -18.94 -0.35 0.57
N ILE A 32 -18.30 -0.20 -0.60
CA ILE A 32 -16.86 -0.44 -0.78
C ILE A 32 -16.04 0.53 0.08
N GLN A 33 -16.42 1.80 0.15
CA GLN A 33 -15.75 2.78 1.00
C GLN A 33 -15.85 2.41 2.48
N GLU A 34 -17.07 2.14 2.97
CA GLU A 34 -17.33 1.80 4.36
C GLU A 34 -16.60 0.51 4.76
N LEU A 35 -16.58 -0.49 3.87
CA LEU A 35 -15.80 -1.71 4.08
C LEU A 35 -14.29 -1.42 4.17
N GLY A 36 -13.76 -0.57 3.28
CA GLY A 36 -12.35 -0.16 3.31
C GLY A 36 -11.95 0.51 4.62
N ILE A 37 -12.80 1.39 5.16
CA ILE A 37 -12.59 2.05 6.45
C ILE A 37 -12.58 1.02 7.58
N ARG A 38 -13.52 0.06 7.58
CA ARG A 38 -13.53 -1.02 8.58
C ARG A 38 -12.26 -1.87 8.53
N ILE A 39 -11.83 -2.28 7.33
CA ILE A 39 -10.60 -3.06 7.13
C ILE A 39 -9.39 -2.30 7.67
N ALA A 40 -9.26 -1.01 7.34
CA ALA A 40 -8.19 -0.17 7.86
C ALA A 40 -8.23 -0.11 9.39
N GLY A 41 -9.41 0.09 9.98
CA GLY A 41 -9.61 0.11 11.43
C GLY A 41 -9.19 -1.19 12.13
N TYR A 42 -9.41 -2.36 11.51
CA TYR A 42 -8.88 -3.63 12.02
C TYR A 42 -7.36 -3.72 11.85
N PHE A 43 -6.82 -3.33 10.69
CA PHE A 43 -5.39 -3.40 10.41
C PHE A 43 -4.55 -2.58 11.40
N MET A 44 -5.04 -1.43 11.85
CA MET A 44 -4.35 -0.59 12.83
C MET A 44 -4.13 -1.28 14.18
N LYS A 45 -4.95 -2.29 14.53
CA LYS A 45 -4.86 -3.02 15.82
C LYS A 45 -3.78 -4.10 15.84
N PHE A 46 -3.33 -4.58 14.67
CA PHE A 46 -2.31 -5.62 14.59
C PHE A 46 -0.93 -5.05 14.86
N ARG A 47 -0.10 -5.79 15.60
CA ARG A 47 1.34 -5.52 15.65
C ARG A 47 1.98 -6.04 14.38
N THR A 48 2.62 -5.17 13.60
CA THR A 48 3.22 -5.53 12.31
C THR A 48 4.71 -5.20 12.27
N THR A 49 5.46 -6.06 11.59
CA THR A 49 6.79 -5.73 11.07
C THR A 49 6.66 -5.65 9.56
N GLU A 50 6.89 -4.48 9.02
CA GLU A 50 6.65 -4.14 7.63
C GLU A 50 7.98 -3.83 6.94
N LEU A 51 8.14 -4.34 5.73
CA LEU A 51 9.29 -4.07 4.88
C LEU A 51 8.75 -3.37 3.63
N LEU A 52 9.17 -2.14 3.40
CA LEU A 52 8.78 -1.37 2.22
C LEU A 52 9.99 -1.02 1.37
N THR A 53 9.77 -1.02 0.05
CA THR A 53 10.70 -0.47 -0.93
C THR A 53 10.22 0.89 -1.38
N GLY A 54 11.10 1.74 -1.92
CA GLY A 54 10.71 3.03 -2.52
C GLY A 54 9.73 2.88 -3.70
N GLU A 55 9.50 1.67 -4.19
CA GLU A 55 8.69 1.36 -5.37
C GLU A 55 7.29 0.85 -5.02
N PHE A 56 6.92 0.76 -3.73
CA PHE A 56 5.66 0.15 -3.30
C PHE A 56 4.41 0.79 -3.95
N LEU A 57 4.49 2.08 -4.29
CA LEU A 57 3.40 2.83 -4.92
C LEU A 57 3.52 2.92 -6.45
N LEU A 58 4.64 2.48 -7.04
CA LEU A 58 4.94 2.66 -8.47
C LEU A 58 3.87 2.05 -9.37
N SER A 59 3.38 0.86 -9.02
CA SER A 59 2.34 0.18 -9.80
C SER A 59 1.03 0.98 -9.82
N PHE A 60 0.65 1.62 -8.71
CA PHE A 60 -0.53 2.47 -8.63
C PHE A 60 -0.37 3.73 -9.48
N LEU A 61 0.78 4.39 -9.41
CA LEU A 61 1.05 5.59 -10.21
C LEU A 61 1.00 5.30 -11.71
N LYS A 62 1.56 4.17 -12.15
CA LYS A 62 1.46 3.70 -13.55
C LYS A 62 0.01 3.43 -13.97
N GLN A 63 -0.83 2.93 -13.06
CA GLN A 63 -2.26 2.71 -13.34
C GLN A 63 -3.00 4.03 -13.55
N LEU A 64 -2.73 5.05 -12.72
CA LEU A 64 -3.30 6.39 -12.90
C LEU A 64 -2.89 7.01 -14.24
N GLU A 65 -1.60 6.97 -14.55
CA GLU A 65 -1.06 7.51 -15.79
C GLU A 65 -1.64 6.83 -17.02
N TYR A 66 -1.68 5.48 -17.02
CA TYR A 66 -2.28 4.71 -18.10
C TYR A 66 -3.77 5.05 -18.31
N TYR A 67 -4.55 5.12 -17.23
CA TYR A 67 -5.99 5.44 -17.35
C TYR A 67 -6.23 6.87 -17.82
N TRP A 68 -5.37 7.81 -17.43
CA TRP A 68 -5.45 9.18 -17.91
C TRP A 68 -5.15 9.26 -19.41
N LEU A 69 -4.01 8.74 -19.84
CA LEU A 69 -3.58 8.77 -21.24
C LEU A 69 -4.54 7.99 -22.18
N SER A 70 -5.21 6.96 -21.66
CA SER A 70 -6.18 6.17 -22.42
C SER A 70 -7.59 6.77 -22.44
N GLY A 71 -7.83 7.92 -21.80
CA GLY A 71 -9.15 8.56 -21.77
C GLY A 71 -10.18 7.83 -20.90
N PHE A 72 -9.72 7.06 -19.90
CA PHE A 72 -10.58 6.29 -18.98
C PHE A 72 -10.97 7.04 -17.71
N PHE A 73 -10.61 8.32 -17.58
CA PHE A 73 -11.15 9.23 -16.56
C PHE A 73 -12.26 10.09 -17.15
N GLU A 74 -13.28 10.36 -16.35
CA GLU A 74 -14.35 11.30 -16.72
C GLU A 74 -13.81 12.74 -16.70
N THR A 75 -13.05 13.09 -15.66
CA THR A 75 -12.49 14.44 -15.51
C THR A 75 -11.00 14.42 -15.16
N LYS A 76 -10.29 15.49 -15.53
CA LYS A 76 -8.94 15.77 -15.05
C LYS A 76 -8.88 15.93 -13.52
N GLY A 77 -9.96 16.46 -12.94
CA GLY A 77 -10.08 16.63 -11.49
C GLY A 77 -9.98 15.31 -10.74
N ASP A 78 -10.56 14.23 -11.28
CA ASP A 78 -10.53 12.90 -10.65
C ASP A 78 -9.10 12.36 -10.52
N VAL A 79 -8.30 12.39 -11.59
CA VAL A 79 -6.92 11.89 -11.55
C VAL A 79 -6.03 12.75 -10.66
N VAL A 80 -6.19 14.09 -10.71
CA VAL A 80 -5.43 15.01 -9.84
C VAL A 80 -5.76 14.77 -8.37
N THR A 81 -7.04 14.51 -8.05
CA THR A 81 -7.47 14.19 -6.68
C THR A 81 -6.83 12.89 -6.20
N LEU A 82 -6.75 11.85 -7.05
CA LEU A 82 -6.07 10.60 -6.69
C LEU A 82 -4.57 10.79 -6.45
N CYS A 83 -3.89 11.64 -7.24
CA CYS A 83 -2.50 12.00 -6.98
C CYS A 83 -2.33 12.74 -5.65
N ASN A 84 -3.25 13.64 -5.30
CA ASN A 84 -3.22 14.33 -4.01
C ASN A 84 -3.45 13.36 -2.84
N SER A 85 -4.41 12.45 -2.95
CA SER A 85 -4.63 11.41 -1.94
C SER A 85 -3.42 10.47 -1.78
N ALA A 86 -2.65 10.24 -2.85
CA ALA A 86 -1.38 9.51 -2.74
C ALA A 86 -0.32 10.28 -1.95
N LEU A 87 -0.23 11.60 -2.12
CA LEU A 87 0.65 12.45 -1.31
C LEU A 87 0.23 12.46 0.16
N GLU A 88 -1.07 12.56 0.44
CA GLU A 88 -1.63 12.48 1.79
C GLU A 88 -1.34 11.12 2.45
N LEU A 89 -1.45 10.02 1.70
CA LEU A 89 -1.11 8.69 2.19
C LEU A 89 0.38 8.59 2.57
N ILE A 90 1.28 9.08 1.73
CA ILE A 90 2.73 9.07 1.99
C ILE A 90 3.04 9.84 3.27
N GLU A 91 2.45 11.01 3.43
CA GLU A 91 2.63 11.83 4.62
C GLU A 91 2.06 11.15 5.87
N HIS A 92 0.90 10.52 5.75
CA HIS A 92 0.32 9.76 6.86
C HIS A 92 1.19 8.57 7.27
N LEU A 93 1.74 7.81 6.32
CA LEU A 93 2.66 6.71 6.60
C LEU A 93 3.97 7.22 7.22
N ARG A 94 4.45 8.40 6.82
CA ARG A 94 5.61 9.07 7.44
C ARG A 94 5.34 9.37 8.91
N ASN A 95 4.15 9.90 9.23
CA ASN A 95 3.76 10.22 10.60
C ASN A 95 3.58 8.95 11.46
N GLN A 96 3.04 7.87 10.89
CA GLN A 96 3.00 6.56 11.56
C GLN A 96 4.40 6.00 11.85
N ALA A 97 5.32 6.12 10.89
CA ALA A 97 6.70 5.71 11.07
C ALA A 97 7.38 6.54 12.17
N GLU A 98 7.23 7.86 12.15
CA GLU A 98 7.75 8.76 13.19
C GLU A 98 7.24 8.39 14.58
N ALA A 99 5.93 8.20 14.74
CA ALA A 99 5.33 7.80 16.00
C ALA A 99 5.69 6.36 16.43
N GLY A 100 6.17 5.53 15.49
CA GLY A 100 6.39 4.09 15.74
C GLY A 100 5.09 3.33 16.01
N CYS A 101 3.94 3.90 15.63
CA CYS A 101 2.64 3.28 15.84
C CYS A 101 1.65 3.59 14.70
N LYS A 102 0.73 2.67 14.49
CA LYS A 102 -0.36 2.77 13.52
C LYS A 102 -1.57 3.49 14.10
N PHE A 103 -2.13 4.43 13.35
CA PHE A 103 -3.33 5.19 13.68
C PHE A 103 -4.08 5.60 12.39
N LEU A 104 -5.37 5.93 12.48
CA LEU A 104 -6.15 6.32 11.31
C LEU A 104 -5.82 7.76 10.86
N PRO A 105 -5.94 8.09 9.55
CA PRO A 105 -5.84 9.46 9.08
C PRO A 105 -6.77 10.42 9.85
N GLY A 106 -6.28 11.61 10.20
CA GLY A 106 -7.04 12.61 10.95
C GLY A 106 -7.25 12.29 12.43
N SER A 107 -6.66 11.21 12.95
CA SER A 107 -6.65 10.88 14.37
C SER A 107 -5.28 11.16 14.98
N GLU A 108 -5.25 11.48 16.27
CA GLU A 108 -3.99 11.53 17.03
C GLU A 108 -3.34 10.14 17.10
N PRO A 109 -2.01 10.06 17.23
CA PRO A 109 -1.28 8.82 17.50
C PRO A 109 -1.81 8.15 18.79
N SER A 110 -2.78 7.26 18.61
CA SER A 110 -3.50 6.55 19.68
C SER A 110 -3.29 5.04 19.58
N GLY A 111 -2.34 4.62 18.73
CA GLY A 111 -1.94 3.23 18.56
C GLY A 111 -1.25 2.67 19.80
N ILE A 112 -1.23 1.34 19.90
CA ILE A 112 -0.43 0.65 20.90
C ILE A 112 1.05 0.95 20.60
N GLU A 113 1.80 1.45 21.57
CA GLU A 113 3.23 1.74 21.42
C GLU A 113 3.97 0.53 20.82
N GLY A 114 4.75 0.79 19.76
CA GLY A 114 5.53 -0.24 19.07
C GLY A 114 4.69 -1.25 18.27
N ASN A 115 3.42 -0.98 17.96
CA ASN A 115 2.63 -1.83 17.05
C ASN A 115 3.06 -1.72 15.57
N LEU A 116 4.01 -0.84 15.25
CA LEU A 116 4.64 -0.73 13.95
C LEU A 116 6.17 -0.80 14.07
N LYS A 117 6.77 -1.77 13.37
CA LYS A 117 8.19 -1.75 13.01
C LYS A 117 8.29 -1.63 11.51
N LEU A 118 8.70 -0.47 11.01
CA LEU A 118 8.80 -0.21 9.58
C LEU A 118 10.27 -0.20 9.15
N TYR A 119 10.62 -1.10 8.24
CA TYR A 119 11.94 -1.20 7.64
C TYR A 119 11.89 -0.73 6.18
N SER A 120 12.85 0.11 5.78
CA SER A 120 13.10 0.40 4.37
C SER A 120 14.16 -0.53 3.81
N ASN A 121 13.88 -1.08 2.62
CA ASN A 121 14.83 -1.89 1.86
C ASN A 121 14.73 -1.54 0.37
N ASN A 122 15.83 -1.07 -0.23
CA ASN A 122 15.89 -0.77 -1.67
C ASN A 122 16.73 -1.82 -2.44
N LEU A 123 17.11 -2.94 -1.80
CA LEU A 123 18.04 -3.91 -2.39
C LEU A 123 17.31 -5.01 -3.17
N THR A 124 16.10 -5.40 -2.76
CA THR A 124 15.40 -6.52 -3.40
C THR A 124 13.90 -6.34 -3.35
N LEU A 125 13.25 -6.37 -4.51
CA LEU A 125 11.81 -6.60 -4.63
C LEU A 125 11.55 -8.08 -4.37
N THR A 126 10.95 -8.40 -3.23
CA THR A 126 10.39 -9.75 -3.00
C THR A 126 8.93 -9.78 -3.40
N ASP A 127 8.39 -10.99 -3.59
CA ASP A 127 6.94 -11.17 -3.64
C ASP A 127 6.26 -10.55 -2.41
N ASN A 128 5.01 -10.13 -2.58
CA ASN A 128 4.19 -9.65 -1.47
C ASN A 128 3.80 -10.86 -0.61
N VAL A 129 4.63 -11.14 0.40
CA VAL A 129 4.44 -12.21 1.37
C VAL A 129 3.92 -11.63 2.69
N ILE A 130 2.87 -12.22 3.25
CA ILE A 130 2.38 -11.91 4.60
C ILE A 130 2.57 -13.16 5.45
N LEU A 131 3.34 -13.03 6.53
CA LEU A 131 3.58 -14.11 7.48
C LEU A 131 2.80 -13.83 8.76
N VAL A 132 1.87 -14.71 9.09
CA VAL A 132 1.07 -14.64 10.31
C VAL A 132 1.54 -15.73 11.27
N CYS A 133 1.80 -15.35 12.53
CA CYS A 133 2.21 -16.28 13.58
C CYS A 133 1.15 -16.30 14.68
N THR A 134 0.62 -17.47 14.98
CA THR A 134 -0.41 -17.69 16.02
C THR A 134 -0.01 -18.91 16.85
N GLU A 135 0.11 -18.77 18.17
CA GLU A 135 0.23 -19.87 19.16
C GLU A 135 0.92 -21.16 18.67
N GLY A 136 2.14 -21.02 18.15
CA GLY A 136 2.99 -22.15 17.74
C GLY A 136 2.87 -22.61 16.28
N GLN A 137 2.00 -22.00 15.47
CA GLN A 137 1.87 -22.25 14.04
C GLN A 137 2.03 -20.98 13.21
N GLY A 138 2.60 -21.14 12.02
CA GLY A 138 2.73 -20.08 11.03
C GLY A 138 1.84 -20.32 9.81
N THR A 139 1.30 -19.23 9.25
CA THR A 139 0.62 -19.22 7.95
C THR A 139 1.32 -18.23 7.05
N ALA A 140 1.63 -18.66 5.83
CA ALA A 140 2.19 -17.79 4.79
C ALA A 140 1.10 -17.48 3.76
N TYR A 141 0.91 -16.21 3.48
CA TYR A 141 0.05 -15.70 2.42
C TYR A 141 0.92 -15.07 1.32
N LEU A 142 0.53 -15.29 0.06
CA LEU A 142 1.18 -14.77 -1.12
C LEU A 142 0.13 -14.05 -1.97
N THR A 143 0.40 -12.81 -2.35
CA THR A 143 -0.44 -12.11 -3.31
C THR A 143 -0.24 -12.72 -4.71
N ASN A 144 -1.33 -13.17 -5.33
CA ASN A 144 -1.34 -13.74 -6.68
C ASN A 144 -2.16 -12.85 -7.63
N GLY A 145 -1.57 -12.46 -8.76
CA GLY A 145 -2.27 -11.67 -9.80
C GLY A 145 -2.80 -10.32 -9.31
N ALA A 146 -2.14 -9.69 -8.32
CA ALA A 146 -2.50 -8.41 -7.70
C ALA A 146 -3.84 -8.32 -6.93
N ILE A 147 -4.71 -9.33 -7.04
CA ILE A 147 -6.06 -9.33 -6.43
C ILE A 147 -6.22 -10.50 -5.45
N ASN A 148 -5.74 -11.69 -5.84
CA ASN A 148 -5.99 -12.91 -5.09
C ASN A 148 -4.93 -13.12 -4.00
N LEU A 149 -5.29 -13.92 -3.00
CA LEU A 149 -4.38 -14.41 -1.97
C LEU A 149 -4.33 -15.93 -2.05
N LEU A 150 -3.12 -16.47 -2.20
CA LEU A 150 -2.84 -17.87 -1.91
C LEU A 150 -2.33 -17.96 -0.48
N TYR A 151 -2.69 -19.02 0.24
CA TYR A 151 -2.14 -19.25 1.57
C TYR A 151 -1.79 -20.70 1.79
N THR A 152 -0.86 -20.94 2.71
CA THR A 152 -0.45 -22.27 3.12
C THR A 152 -0.10 -22.30 4.60
N ASN A 153 -0.50 -23.40 5.26
CA ASN A 153 -0.11 -23.75 6.62
C ASN A 153 1.09 -24.71 6.62
N ASN A 154 1.76 -24.90 5.48
CA ASN A 154 3.00 -25.68 5.42
C ASN A 154 4.08 -24.99 6.27
N GLN A 155 4.41 -25.60 7.41
CA GLN A 155 5.33 -25.03 8.38
C GLN A 155 6.76 -24.91 7.86
N GLU A 156 7.18 -25.77 6.93
CA GLU A 156 8.50 -25.68 6.32
C GLU A 156 8.58 -24.48 5.39
N PHE A 157 7.59 -24.29 4.53
CA PHE A 157 7.49 -23.10 3.67
C PHE A 157 7.45 -21.81 4.50
N PHE A 158 6.67 -21.79 5.59
CA PHE A 158 6.63 -20.66 6.52
C PHE A 158 8.00 -20.37 7.14
N ARG A 159 8.70 -21.39 7.66
CA ARG A 159 10.03 -21.22 8.28
C ARG A 159 11.07 -20.69 7.29
N GLN A 160 11.06 -21.17 6.05
CA GLN A 160 11.95 -20.69 4.99
C GLN A 160 11.70 -19.22 4.67
N ASN A 161 10.43 -18.83 4.48
CA ASN A 161 10.08 -17.42 4.24
C ASN A 161 10.42 -16.53 5.45
N LEU A 162 10.17 -17.01 6.67
CA LEU A 162 10.51 -16.27 7.88
C LEU A 162 12.03 -16.06 8.00
N ALA A 163 12.84 -17.08 7.68
CA ALA A 163 14.30 -16.96 7.65
C ALA A 163 14.75 -15.96 6.59
N MET A 164 14.15 -15.99 5.39
CA MET A 164 14.40 -15.02 4.32
C MET A 164 14.08 -13.59 4.77
N VAL A 165 12.88 -13.34 5.31
CA VAL A 165 12.47 -12.02 5.81
C VAL A 165 13.43 -11.51 6.88
N ARG A 166 13.85 -12.37 7.83
CA ARG A 166 14.86 -12.00 8.85
C ARG A 166 16.19 -11.60 8.23
N ASN A 167 16.62 -12.27 7.16
CA ASN A 167 17.85 -11.94 6.46
C ASN A 167 17.76 -10.62 5.68
N ILE A 168 16.57 -10.23 5.22
CA ILE A 168 16.32 -8.94 4.59
C ILE A 168 16.29 -7.85 5.66
N ILE A 169 15.60 -8.06 6.78
CA ILE A 169 15.56 -7.11 7.92
C ILE A 169 16.97 -6.74 8.37
N ARG A 170 17.89 -7.71 8.48
CA ARG A 170 19.30 -7.45 8.86
C ARG A 170 20.06 -6.53 7.89
N LYS A 171 19.59 -6.40 6.65
CA LYS A 171 20.16 -5.55 5.60
C LYS A 171 19.27 -4.34 5.28
N SER A 172 18.32 -4.02 6.16
CA SER A 172 17.34 -2.95 6.00
C SER A 172 17.52 -1.91 7.09
N THR A 173 17.01 -0.71 6.87
CA THR A 173 17.04 0.37 7.86
C THR A 173 15.70 0.42 8.59
N LEU A 174 15.71 0.32 9.92
CA LEU A 174 14.50 0.58 10.72
C LEU A 174 14.22 2.09 10.67
N ILE A 175 13.16 2.49 9.96
CA ILE A 175 12.78 3.90 9.78
C ILE A 175 11.67 4.36 10.72
N SER A 176 11.03 3.43 11.44
CA SER A 176 10.09 3.77 12.51
C SER A 176 10.79 4.14 13.82
N GLY A 177 10.34 5.20 14.49
CA GLY A 177 10.95 5.74 15.72
C GLY A 177 12.18 6.61 15.43
N ASN A 178 13.36 6.19 15.89
CA ASN A 178 14.52 7.08 16.08
C ASN A 178 15.44 7.30 14.85
N ALA A 179 14.95 7.09 13.62
CA ALA A 179 15.74 7.20 12.39
C ALA A 179 15.24 8.33 11.46
N GLU A 180 15.19 9.56 11.98
CA GLU A 180 14.56 10.71 11.29
C GLU A 180 15.14 10.97 9.89
N ARG A 181 16.46 11.02 9.76
CA ARG A 181 17.11 11.32 8.47
C ARG A 181 16.75 10.27 7.40
N ASP A 182 16.88 8.98 7.73
CA ASP A 182 16.64 7.90 6.78
C ASP A 182 15.14 7.74 6.48
N ARG A 183 14.27 7.99 7.47
CA ARG A 183 12.81 8.08 7.30
C ARG A 183 12.46 9.17 6.30
N ASN A 184 12.95 10.40 6.51
CA ASN A 184 12.66 11.53 5.64
C ASN A 184 13.18 11.28 4.22
N TYR A 185 14.41 10.77 4.08
CA TYR A 185 14.96 10.41 2.78
C TYR A 185 14.08 9.39 2.04
N PHE A 186 13.64 8.32 2.73
CA PHE A 186 12.78 7.29 2.17
C PHE A 186 11.45 7.86 1.67
N PHE A 187 10.70 8.57 2.52
CA PHE A 187 9.38 9.10 2.14
C PHE A 187 9.47 10.23 1.11
N ASN A 188 10.53 11.04 1.12
CA ASN A 188 10.75 12.07 0.10
C ASN A 188 10.93 11.46 -1.30
N SER A 189 11.68 10.36 -1.43
CA SER A 189 11.87 9.68 -2.72
C SER A 189 10.53 9.17 -3.32
N ILE A 190 9.64 8.67 -2.47
CA ILE A 190 8.31 8.21 -2.88
C ILE A 190 7.43 9.40 -3.25
N ARG A 191 7.48 10.49 -2.45
CA ARG A 191 6.76 11.74 -2.72
C ARG A 191 7.15 12.33 -4.08
N GLU A 192 8.43 12.36 -4.41
CA GLU A 192 8.94 12.80 -5.72
C GLU A 192 8.35 11.97 -6.86
N SER A 193 8.26 10.65 -6.69
CA SER A 193 7.65 9.76 -7.68
C SER A 193 6.18 10.11 -7.94
N VAL A 194 5.42 10.47 -6.90
CA VAL A 194 4.03 10.93 -7.05
C VAL A 194 3.95 12.28 -7.75
N ILE A 195 4.84 13.23 -7.42
CA ILE A 195 4.90 14.54 -8.07
C ILE A 195 5.17 14.38 -9.57
N GLN A 196 6.15 13.56 -9.94
CA GLN A 196 6.46 13.30 -11.33
C GLN A 196 5.29 12.63 -12.08
N ALA A 197 4.60 11.67 -11.45
CA ALA A 197 3.40 11.08 -12.04
C ALA A 197 2.28 12.11 -12.23
N ARG A 198 2.08 12.99 -11.23
CA ARG A 198 1.11 14.08 -11.29
C ARG A 198 1.40 15.05 -12.42
N GLU A 199 2.67 15.40 -12.65
CA GLU A 199 3.06 16.25 -13.78
C GLU A 199 2.72 15.61 -15.13
N ARG A 200 2.95 14.30 -15.28
CA ARG A 200 2.63 13.57 -16.53
C ARG A 200 1.14 13.54 -16.84
N VAL A 201 0.27 13.60 -15.83
CA VAL A 201 -1.19 13.66 -16.03
C VAL A 201 -1.76 15.09 -16.12
N ILE A 202 -0.97 16.11 -15.76
CA ILE A 202 -1.41 17.51 -15.82
C ILE A 202 -0.96 18.22 -17.10
N ARG A 203 0.10 17.75 -17.75
CA ARG A 203 0.50 18.21 -19.09
C ARG A 203 -0.61 17.97 -20.10
#